data_AF-A0A7R6XSI2-F1
#
_entry.id   AF-A0A7R6XSI2-F1
#
_cell.length_a   1.000
_cell.length_b   1.000
_cell.length_c   1.000
_cell.angle_alpha   90.00
_cell.angle_beta   90.00
_cell.angle_gamma   90.00
#
_symmetry.space_group_name_H-M   'P 1'
#
loop_
_entity.id
_entity.type
_entity.pdbx_description
1 polymer ?
#
loop_
_entity_poly.entity_id
_entity_poly.type
_entity_poly.pdbx_seq_one_letter_code
_entity_poly.pdbx_strand_id
1 'polypeptide(L)'
;MAKRGRPTRAAASKRALAGVDVDSVDPLTVLREIASDRSAPASARLAAAKALIARGGRKKDGGDGAENDRISERALILLKGGKR
;
A
#
# COMPACT_ATOMS: atom_id res chain seq x y z
N MET A 1 20.21 -12.49 -1.33
CA MET A 1 21.34 -12.16 -2.23
C MET A 1 20.79 -11.81 -3.61
N ALA A 2 21.23 -10.71 -4.22
CA ALA A 2 20.86 -10.38 -5.60
C ALA A 2 21.57 -11.34 -6.58
N LYS A 3 20.85 -11.88 -7.58
CA LYS A 3 21.45 -12.64 -8.69
C LYS A 3 22.39 -11.68 -9.46
N ARG A 4 23.68 -12.03 -9.57
CA ARG A 4 24.75 -11.23 -10.21
C ARG A 4 24.20 -10.46 -11.42
N GLY A 5 24.03 -9.13 -11.29
CA GLY A 5 23.62 -8.23 -12.37
C GLY A 5 22.25 -7.56 -12.23
N ARG A 6 21.26 -8.15 -11.54
CA ARG A 6 19.95 -7.48 -11.32
C ARG A 6 20.03 -6.58 -10.08
N PRO A 7 19.82 -5.26 -10.21
CA PRO A 7 19.75 -4.39 -9.04
C PRO A 7 18.62 -4.87 -8.12
N THR A 8 18.86 -4.80 -6.81
CA THR A 8 17.80 -4.99 -5.82
C THR A 8 16.75 -3.90 -6.00
N ARG A 9 15.52 -4.14 -5.54
CA ARG A 9 14.45 -3.12 -5.56
C ARG A 9 14.91 -1.81 -4.89
N ALA A 10 15.61 -1.92 -3.77
CA ALA A 10 16.20 -0.78 -3.08
C ALA A 10 17.25 -0.02 -3.94
N ALA A 11 18.13 -0.74 -4.64
CA ALA A 11 19.12 -0.11 -5.52
C ALA A 11 18.48 0.57 -6.75
N ALA A 12 17.43 -0.03 -7.31
CA ALA A 12 16.67 0.58 -8.40
C ALA A 12 15.94 1.85 -7.94
N SER A 13 15.27 1.81 -6.78
CA SER A 13 14.63 2.98 -6.19
C SER A 13 15.64 4.09 -5.87
N LYS A 14 16.79 3.75 -5.28
CA LYS A 14 17.85 4.72 -4.97
C LYS A 14 18.40 5.41 -6.22
N ARG A 15 18.55 4.68 -7.33
CA ARG A 15 18.93 5.25 -8.63
C ARG A 15 17.86 6.16 -9.22
N ALA A 16 16.60 5.75 -9.15
CA ALA A 16 15.48 6.52 -9.70
C ALA A 16 15.25 7.85 -8.95
N LEU A 17 15.58 7.90 -7.67
CA LEU A 17 15.43 9.08 -6.82
C LEU A 17 16.71 9.91 -6.70
N ALA A 18 17.78 9.55 -7.43
CA ALA A 18 19.04 10.28 -7.36
C ALA A 18 18.88 11.70 -7.94
N GLY A 19 19.19 12.73 -7.14
CA GLY A 19 19.06 14.14 -7.53
C GLY A 19 17.66 14.73 -7.36
N VAL A 20 16.70 13.96 -6.85
CA VAL A 20 15.38 14.47 -6.46
C VAL A 20 15.44 14.91 -5.00
N ASP A 21 15.11 16.16 -4.73
CA ASP A 21 14.86 16.64 -3.37
C ASP A 21 13.48 16.16 -2.92
N VAL A 22 13.45 15.00 -2.27
CA VAL A 22 12.21 14.35 -1.83
C VAL A 22 11.49 15.17 -0.76
N ASP A 23 12.23 15.94 0.04
CA ASP A 23 11.65 16.76 1.11
C ASP A 23 10.92 17.99 0.58
N SER A 24 11.25 18.44 -0.64
CA SER A 24 10.53 19.51 -1.34
C SER A 24 9.21 19.07 -1.97
N VAL A 25 8.98 17.76 -2.12
CA VAL A 25 7.79 17.22 -2.80
C VAL A 25 6.66 17.04 -1.79
N ASP A 26 5.53 17.74 -1.99
CA ASP A 26 4.30 17.43 -1.25
C ASP A 26 3.65 16.15 -1.82
N PRO A 27 3.68 15.02 -1.08
CA PRO A 27 3.16 13.76 -1.60
C PRO A 27 1.63 13.81 -1.82
N LEU A 28 0.91 14.69 -1.12
CA LEU A 28 -0.53 14.81 -1.29
C LEU A 28 -0.90 15.47 -2.61
N THR A 29 -0.13 16.46 -3.01
CA THR A 29 -0.30 17.13 -4.30
C THR A 29 -0.08 16.13 -5.43
N VAL A 30 1.00 15.35 -5.37
CA VAL A 30 1.25 14.27 -6.35
C VAL A 30 0.11 13.24 -6.39
N LEU A 31 -0.39 12.80 -5.23
CA LEU A 31 -1.51 11.85 -5.19
C LEU A 31 -2.80 12.42 -5.76
N ARG A 32 -3.10 13.71 -5.53
CA ARG A 32 -4.28 14.38 -6.10
C ARG A 32 -4.17 14.50 -7.61
N GLU A 33 -2.99 14.89 -8.11
CA GLU A 33 -2.70 14.96 -9.55
C GLU A 33 -2.92 13.59 -10.20
N ILE A 34 -2.29 12.53 -9.67
CA ILE A 34 -2.46 11.16 -10.19
C ILE A 34 -3.93 10.74 -10.16
N ALA A 35 -4.66 10.99 -9.06
CA ALA A 35 -6.06 10.59 -8.96
C ALA A 35 -6.95 11.28 -10.01
N SER A 36 -6.61 12.50 -10.42
CA SER A 36 -7.36 13.30 -11.39
C SER A 36 -6.92 13.12 -12.86
N ASP A 37 -5.74 12.54 -13.10
CA ASP A 37 -5.15 12.41 -14.43
C ASP A 37 -5.82 11.31 -15.27
N ARG A 38 -6.65 11.71 -16.23
CA ARG A 38 -7.36 10.80 -17.15
C ARG A 38 -6.43 9.98 -18.06
N SER A 39 -5.20 10.44 -18.28
CA SER A 39 -4.20 9.74 -19.08
C SER A 39 -3.45 8.66 -18.27
N ALA A 40 -3.48 8.74 -16.94
CA ALA A 40 -2.87 7.74 -16.09
C ALA A 40 -3.64 6.40 -16.10
N PRO A 41 -2.94 5.26 -15.94
CA PRO A 41 -3.57 3.95 -15.81
C PRO A 41 -4.63 3.93 -14.71
N ALA A 42 -5.76 3.25 -14.97
CA ALA A 42 -6.87 3.18 -14.02
C ALA A 42 -6.47 2.65 -12.63
N SER A 43 -5.54 1.70 -12.58
CA SER A 43 -5.00 1.14 -11.34
C SER A 43 -4.21 2.18 -10.52
N ALA A 44 -3.44 3.04 -11.18
CA ALA A 44 -2.68 4.10 -10.53
C ALA A 44 -3.61 5.16 -9.92
N ARG A 45 -4.63 5.59 -10.69
CA ARG A 45 -5.68 6.50 -10.20
C ARG A 45 -6.40 5.94 -8.97
N LEU A 46 -6.83 4.67 -9.04
CA LEU A 46 -7.53 4.01 -7.94
C LEU A 46 -6.65 3.91 -6.69
N ALA A 47 -5.38 3.54 -6.85
CA ALA A 47 -4.45 3.46 -5.74
C ALA A 47 -4.24 4.83 -5.07
N ALA A 48 -4.06 5.90 -5.86
CA ALA A 48 -3.91 7.25 -5.36
C ALA A 48 -5.16 7.74 -4.62
N ALA A 49 -6.35 7.51 -5.18
CA ALA A 49 -7.62 7.83 -4.53
C ALA A 49 -7.80 7.08 -3.19
N LYS A 50 -7.46 5.78 -3.15
CA LYS A 50 -7.48 4.99 -1.90
C LYS A 50 -6.53 5.55 -0.84
N ALA A 51 -5.32 5.95 -1.23
CA ALA A 51 -4.35 6.54 -0.31
C ALA A 51 -4.84 7.87 0.29
N LEU A 52 -5.46 8.73 -0.54
CA LEU A 52 -6.07 9.99 -0.08
C LEU A 52 -7.22 9.76 0.89
N ILE A 53 -8.09 8.79 0.62
CA ILE A 53 -9.23 8.44 1.50
C ILE A 53 -8.73 7.88 2.84
N ALA A 54 -7.74 6.98 2.83
CA ALA A 54 -7.18 6.37 4.03
C ALA A 54 -6.54 7.43 4.96
N ARG A 55 -5.92 8.47 4.40
CA ARG A 55 -5.37 9.59 5.17
C ARG A 55 -6.44 10.52 5.75
N GLY A 56 -7.58 10.66 5.07
CA GLY A 56 -8.70 11.52 5.46
C GLY A 56 -9.52 11.03 6.67
N GLY A 57 -9.11 9.96 7.35
CA GLY A 57 -9.73 9.55 8.60
C GLY A 57 -11.12 8.91 8.46
N ARG A 58 -11.60 8.60 7.25
CA ARG A 58 -12.64 7.59 7.12
C ARG A 58 -12.02 6.26 7.52
N LYS A 59 -12.14 5.94 8.82
CA LYS A 59 -12.03 4.56 9.30
C LYS A 59 -12.73 3.69 8.28
N LYS A 60 -12.00 2.73 7.75
CA LYS A 60 -12.53 1.66 6.92
C LYS A 60 -13.65 1.02 7.72
N ASP A 61 -14.90 1.36 7.43
CA ASP A 61 -16.04 0.59 7.88
C ASP A 61 -15.93 -0.77 7.19
N GLY A 62 -15.37 -1.74 7.91
CA GLY A 62 -15.76 -3.15 7.95
C GLY A 62 -15.76 -4.01 6.67
N GLY A 63 -15.45 -3.51 5.48
CA GLY A 63 -15.46 -4.32 4.26
C GLY A 63 -14.14 -5.09 4.07
N ASP A 64 -14.17 -6.43 4.08
CA ASP A 64 -13.08 -7.44 4.03
C ASP A 64 -12.41 -7.89 5.34
N GLY A 65 -12.85 -7.39 6.50
CA GLY A 65 -12.38 -7.91 7.80
C GLY A 65 -13.06 -9.22 8.23
N ALA A 66 -14.36 -9.34 7.95
CA ALA A 66 -15.20 -10.38 8.56
C ALA A 66 -14.87 -11.83 8.14
N GLU A 67 -14.35 -12.05 6.93
CA GLU A 67 -13.92 -13.38 6.49
C GLU A 67 -12.57 -13.76 7.12
N ASN A 68 -11.67 -12.79 7.26
CA ASN A 68 -10.37 -12.97 7.92
C ASN A 68 -10.53 -13.13 9.44
N ASP A 69 -11.51 -12.48 10.06
CA ASP A 69 -11.77 -12.57 11.50
C ASP A 69 -12.14 -14.00 11.91
N ARG A 70 -13.02 -14.68 11.17
CA ARG A 70 -13.39 -16.09 11.48
C ARG A 70 -12.21 -17.04 11.33
N ILE A 71 -11.33 -16.79 10.36
CA ILE A 71 -10.13 -17.60 10.12
C ILE A 71 -9.07 -17.34 11.20
N SER A 72 -8.85 -16.07 11.55
CA SER A 72 -7.93 -15.66 12.62
C SER A 72 -8.39 -16.13 14.00
N GLU A 73 -9.69 -16.05 14.29
CA GLU A 73 -10.29 -16.52 15.54
C GLU A 73 -10.18 -18.04 15.66
N ARG A 74 -10.43 -18.78 14.57
CA ARG A 74 -10.21 -20.23 14.52
C ARG A 74 -8.73 -20.61 14.68
N ALA A 75 -7.82 -19.84 14.08
CA ALA A 75 -6.38 -20.06 14.22
C ALA A 75 -5.91 -19.83 15.67
N LEU A 76 -6.46 -18.82 16.36
CA LEU A 76 -6.18 -18.55 17.76
C LEU A 76 -6.72 -19.64 18.70
N ILE A 77 -7.91 -20.20 18.41
CA ILE A 77 -8.48 -21.33 19.18
C ILE A 77 -7.58 -22.57 19.07
N LEU A 78 -7.10 -22.87 17.87
CA LEU A 78 -6.19 -24.00 17.62
C LEU A 78 -4.83 -23.81 18.30
N LEU A 79 -4.26 -22.60 18.26
CA LEU A 79 -2.98 -22.28 18.90
C LEU A 79 -3.03 -22.36 20.42
N LYS A 80 -4.19 -22.08 21.02
CA LYS A 80 -4.43 -22.18 22.46
C LYS A 80 -4.84 -23.58 22.93
N GLY A 81 -4.86 -24.57 22.03
CA GLY A 81 -5.18 -25.96 22.37
C GLY A 81 -6.67 -26.24 22.60
N GLY A 82 -7.57 -25.35 22.17
CA GLY A 82 -9.01 -25.54 22.33
C GLY A 82 -9.54 -26.63 21.38
N LYS A 83 -10.12 -27.70 21.95
CA LYS A 83 -11.05 -28.56 21.21
C LYS A 83 -12.41 -27.87 21.15
N ARG A 84 -13.06 -28.02 19.99
CA ARG A 84 -14.36 -27.44 19.62
C ARG A 84 -15.41 -27.52 20.71
#